data_AF-A0A553KF21-F1
#
_entry.id   AF-A0A553KF21-F1
#
_cell.length_a   1.000
_cell.length_b   1.000
_cell.length_c   1.000
_cell.angle_alpha   90.00
_cell.angle_beta   90.00
_cell.angle_gamma   90.00
#
_symmetry.space_group_name_H-M   'P 1'
#
loop_
_entity.id
_entity.type
_entity.pdbx_description
1 polymer ?
#
loop_
_entity_poly.entity_id
_entity_poly.type
_entity_poly.pdbx_seq_one_letter_code
_entity_poly.pdbx_strand_id
1 'polypeptide(L)'
;MRRYDQSLGMAVSAKTYGQVGAAALVLFSSLLVWIVLKEQSSIYQDDYMQKSAVFLPYKYKVEYREEGQGETTEYYSFVTPDQTVTGRPKEAGNARLMEAVERKIEAILRRESDLYRYGLLLVYSAWCWRILRNDPAPKDLHGIALMFCLYFAFSIGGVWLDISQDAEQIGRYLSRL
;
A
#
# COMPACT_ATOMS: atom_id res chain seq x y z
N MET A 1 -5.13 -50.38 39.97
CA MET A 1 -5.14 -50.09 38.52
C MET A 1 -5.45 -48.61 38.31
N ARG A 2 -4.43 -47.80 38.04
CA ARG A 2 -4.58 -46.36 37.73
C ARG A 2 -5.20 -46.21 36.34
N ARG A 3 -6.29 -45.45 36.25
CA ARG A 3 -6.74 -44.87 34.98
C ARG A 3 -5.66 -43.91 34.50
N TYR A 4 -5.14 -44.17 33.31
CA TYR A 4 -4.42 -43.17 32.53
C TYR A 4 -5.46 -42.16 32.03
N ASP A 5 -5.66 -41.10 32.81
CA ASP A 5 -6.47 -39.97 32.38
C ASP A 5 -5.60 -38.97 31.63
N GLN A 6 -6.17 -38.52 30.51
CA GLN A 6 -5.94 -37.23 29.85
C GLN A 6 -4.63 -37.07 29.06
N SER A 7 -4.70 -37.59 27.83
CA SER A 7 -4.50 -36.79 26.61
C SER A 7 -3.56 -35.59 26.73
N LEU A 8 -2.29 -35.84 26.41
CA LEU A 8 -1.48 -34.85 25.69
C LEU A 8 -2.28 -34.36 24.47
N GLY A 9 -2.74 -33.12 24.54
CA GLY A 9 -3.43 -32.46 23.45
C GLY A 9 -3.89 -31.11 23.95
N MET A 10 -3.12 -30.07 23.66
CA MET A 10 -3.48 -28.68 23.95
C MET A 10 -4.83 -28.36 23.32
N ALA A 11 -5.91 -28.49 24.08
CA ALA A 11 -7.25 -28.13 23.63
C ALA A 11 -7.38 -26.60 23.70
N VAL A 12 -6.87 -25.91 22.68
CA VAL A 12 -7.24 -24.51 22.42
C VAL A 12 -8.75 -24.47 22.22
N SER A 13 -9.45 -23.58 22.94
CA SER A 13 -10.91 -23.55 22.95
C SER A 13 -11.48 -23.30 21.55
N ALA A 14 -12.55 -24.01 21.16
CA ALA A 14 -13.26 -23.78 19.89
C ALA A 14 -13.69 -22.32 19.70
N LYS A 15 -13.93 -21.60 20.81
CA LYS A 15 -14.22 -20.16 20.83
C LYS A 15 -13.05 -19.32 20.31
N THR A 16 -11.82 -19.68 20.68
CA THR A 16 -10.58 -19.02 20.25
C THR A 16 -10.35 -19.21 18.75
N TYR A 17 -10.56 -20.42 18.22
CA TYR A 17 -10.50 -20.69 16.78
C TYR A 17 -11.55 -19.91 15.98
N GLY A 18 -12.78 -19.82 16.48
CA GLY A 18 -13.83 -19.01 15.83
C GLY A 18 -13.49 -17.53 15.76
N GLN A 19 -12.85 -16.98 16.79
CA GLN A 19 -12.43 -15.57 16.82
C GLN A 19 -11.27 -15.28 15.86
N VAL A 20 -10.28 -16.17 15.78
CA VAL A 20 -9.19 -16.05 14.81
C VAL A 20 -9.71 -16.22 13.37
N GLY A 21 -10.64 -17.15 13.15
CA GLY A 21 -11.30 -17.33 11.84
C GLY A 21 -12.09 -16.08 11.41
N ALA A 22 -12.81 -15.45 12.33
CA ALA A 22 -13.50 -14.19 12.06
C ALA A 22 -12.51 -13.05 11.73
N ALA A 23 -11.40 -12.95 12.45
CA ALA A 23 -10.35 -11.98 12.16
C ALA A 23 -9.73 -12.19 10.77
N ALA A 24 -9.53 -13.45 10.36
CA ALA A 24 -9.06 -13.79 9.02
C ALA A 24 -10.05 -13.37 7.93
N LEU A 25 -11.36 -13.62 8.14
CA LEU A 25 -12.40 -13.20 7.19
C LEU A 25 -12.42 -11.67 7.00
N VAL A 26 -12.31 -10.90 8.09
CA VAL A 26 -12.22 -9.43 8.02
C VAL A 26 -11.00 -9.00 7.21
N LEU A 27 -9.84 -9.65 7.41
CA LEU A 27 -8.63 -9.36 6.64
C LEU A 27 -8.82 -9.64 5.15
N PHE A 28 -9.42 -10.78 4.78
CA PHE A 28 -9.73 -11.10 3.39
C PHE A 28 -10.69 -10.08 2.76
N SER A 29 -11.76 -9.71 3.46
CA SER A 29 -12.69 -8.69 2.98
C SER A 29 -12.00 -7.34 2.77
N SER A 30 -11.12 -6.93 3.68
CA SER A 30 -10.36 -5.68 3.54
C SER A 30 -9.40 -5.71 2.35
N LEU A 31 -8.78 -6.85 2.06
CA LEU A 31 -7.94 -7.00 0.86
C LEU A 31 -8.74 -6.88 -0.44
N LEU A 32 -9.96 -7.43 -0.49
CA LEU A 32 -10.83 -7.30 -1.66
C LEU A 32 -11.23 -5.84 -1.91
N VAL A 33 -11.62 -5.11 -0.85
CA VAL A 33 -11.93 -3.67 -0.95
C VAL A 33 -10.74 -2.90 -1.50
N TRP A 34 -9.53 -3.22 -1.03
CA TRP A 34 -8.31 -2.58 -1.52
C TRP A 34 -8.03 -2.83 -3.00
N ILE A 35 -8.20 -4.07 -3.48
CA ILE A 35 -8.02 -4.39 -4.90
C ILE A 35 -8.97 -3.55 -5.76
N VAL A 36 -10.23 -3.43 -5.35
CA VAL A 36 -11.23 -2.62 -6.07
C VAL A 36 -10.85 -1.13 -6.08
N LEU A 37 -10.44 -0.58 -4.93
CA LEU A 37 -10.04 0.83 -4.85
C LEU A 37 -8.79 1.13 -5.68
N LYS A 38 -7.80 0.22 -5.67
CA LYS A 38 -6.58 0.34 -6.47
C LYS A 38 -6.87 0.30 -7.97
N GLU A 39 -7.80 -0.55 -8.40
CA GLU A 39 -8.20 -0.60 -9.80
C GLU A 39 -8.87 0.72 -10.23
N GLN A 40 -9.77 1.25 -9.40
CA GLN A 40 -10.45 2.53 -9.67
C GLN A 40 -9.49 3.74 -9.68
N SER A 41 -8.31 3.63 -9.04
CA SER A 41 -7.34 4.71 -8.97
C SER A 41 -6.49 4.85 -10.25
N SER A 42 -6.60 3.89 -11.17
CA SER A 42 -5.96 3.89 -12.48
C SER A 42 -7.01 3.92 -13.59
N ILE A 43 -6.95 4.94 -14.45
CA ILE A 43 -7.87 5.12 -15.58
C ILE A 43 -7.05 5.11 -16.85
N TYR A 44 -7.40 4.20 -17.76
CA TYR A 44 -6.81 4.09 -19.09
C TYR A 44 -7.91 4.32 -20.13
N GLN A 45 -7.78 5.38 -20.91
CA GLN A 45 -8.61 5.67 -22.08
C GLN A 45 -7.70 5.96 -23.26
N ASP A 46 -8.22 5.83 -24.49
CA ASP A 46 -7.42 5.99 -25.71
C ASP A 46 -6.75 7.37 -25.78
N ASP A 47 -7.42 8.41 -25.26
CA ASP A 47 -6.95 9.80 -25.31
C ASP A 47 -6.15 10.22 -24.05
N TYR A 48 -6.17 9.43 -22.97
CA TYR A 48 -5.38 9.73 -21.78
C TYR A 48 -5.18 8.54 -20.82
N MET A 49 -4.06 8.56 -20.13
CA MET A 49 -3.77 7.71 -18.98
C MET A 49 -3.73 8.54 -17.70
N GLN A 50 -4.35 8.05 -16.63
CA GLN A 50 -4.28 8.67 -15.31
C GLN A 50 -4.01 7.61 -14.25
N LYS A 51 -3.07 7.87 -13.35
CA LYS A 51 -2.94 7.11 -12.11
C LYS A 51 -2.94 8.03 -10.91
N SER A 52 -3.57 7.58 -9.83
CA SER A 52 -3.69 8.31 -8.58
C SER A 52 -3.48 7.39 -7.39
N ALA A 53 -2.89 7.94 -6.33
CA ALA A 53 -2.83 7.32 -5.03
C ALA A 53 -4.23 7.32 -4.41
N VAL A 54 -4.53 6.29 -3.64
CA VAL A 54 -5.85 6.11 -3.01
C VAL A 54 -5.97 6.98 -1.75
N PHE A 55 -4.89 7.12 -0.98
CA PHE A 55 -4.82 7.84 0.29
C PHE A 55 -3.89 9.05 0.23
N LEU A 56 -2.78 8.95 -0.52
CA LEU A 56 -1.83 10.06 -0.65
C LEU A 56 -2.26 10.99 -1.80
N PRO A 57 -2.04 12.32 -1.70
CA PRO A 57 -2.45 13.29 -2.71
C PRO A 57 -1.45 13.35 -3.88
N TYR A 58 -1.08 12.20 -4.45
CA TYR A 58 -0.22 12.11 -5.63
C TYR A 58 -0.99 11.54 -6.81
N LYS A 59 -0.92 12.26 -7.94
CA LYS A 59 -1.56 11.85 -9.19
C LYS A 59 -0.71 12.31 -10.36
N TYR A 60 -0.72 11.49 -11.42
CA TYR A 60 -0.24 11.93 -12.71
C TYR A 60 -1.24 11.57 -13.82
N LYS A 61 -1.28 12.42 -14.84
CA LYS A 61 -2.12 12.26 -16.03
C LYS A 61 -1.28 12.55 -17.26
N VAL A 62 -1.39 11.70 -18.26
CA VAL A 62 -0.80 11.86 -19.59
C VAL A 62 -1.95 11.95 -20.58
N GLU A 63 -2.11 13.08 -21.24
CA GLU A 63 -3.09 13.28 -22.33
C GLU A 63 -2.38 13.18 -23.66
N TYR A 64 -2.96 12.44 -24.61
CA TYR A 64 -2.47 12.31 -25.97
C TYR A 64 -3.32 13.21 -26.86
N ARG A 65 -2.72 14.23 -27.47
CA ARG A 65 -3.41 15.13 -28.40
C ARG A 65 -2.75 15.09 -29.75
N GLU A 66 -3.54 14.90 -30.80
CA GLU A 66 -3.07 15.13 -32.15
C GLU A 66 -2.96 16.63 -32.39
N GLU A 67 -1.73 17.12 -32.56
CA GLU A 67 -1.50 18.47 -33.07
C GLU A 67 -1.18 18.37 -34.57
N GLY A 68 -1.46 19.47 -35.30
CA GLY A 68 -1.57 19.49 -36.76
C GLY A 68 -0.50 18.68 -37.52
N GLN A 69 -0.89 18.11 -38.65
CA GLN A 69 -0.15 17.11 -39.45
C GLN A 69 -0.12 15.67 -38.90
N GLY A 70 -0.91 15.36 -37.88
CA GLY A 70 -1.09 13.97 -37.40
C GLY A 70 0.00 13.52 -36.43
N GLU A 71 0.71 14.46 -35.79
CA GLU A 71 1.71 14.15 -34.78
C GLU A 71 1.06 14.16 -33.39
N THR A 72 1.06 13.00 -32.71
CA THR A 72 0.51 12.85 -31.36
C THR A 72 1.51 13.39 -30.34
N THR A 73 1.16 14.46 -29.65
CA THR A 73 1.97 15.06 -28.58
C THR A 73 1.45 14.63 -27.21
N GLU A 74 2.37 14.24 -26.32
CA GLU A 74 2.07 13.86 -24.94
C GLU A 74 2.08 15.07 -24.00
N TYR A 75 0.97 15.28 -23.29
CA TYR A 75 0.78 16.35 -22.33
C TYR A 75 0.73 15.80 -20.91
N TYR A 76 1.70 16.16 -20.08
CA TYR A 76 1.84 15.68 -18.71
C TYR A 76 1.22 16.66 -17.71
N SER A 77 0.47 16.09 -16.77
CA SER A 77 -0.04 16.79 -15.59
C SER A 77 0.32 16.00 -14.33
N PHE A 78 0.85 16.70 -13.33
CA PHE A 78 1.26 16.13 -12.05
C PHE A 78 0.56 16.90 -10.92
N VAL A 79 0.04 16.17 -9.95
CA VAL A 79 -0.56 16.72 -8.73
C VAL A 79 0.18 16.11 -7.55
N THR A 80 0.71 16.96 -6.68
CA THR A 80 1.34 16.62 -5.41
C THR A 80 0.71 17.48 -4.31
N PRO A 81 0.92 17.18 -3.01
CA PRO A 81 0.39 18.02 -1.94
C PRO A 81 0.89 19.47 -2.00
N ASP A 82 2.11 19.69 -2.51
CA ASP A 82 2.76 21.00 -2.50
C ASP A 82 2.64 21.76 -3.83
N GLN A 83 2.47 21.04 -4.95
CA GLN A 83 2.53 21.64 -6.28
C GLN A 83 1.62 20.92 -7.27
N THR A 84 1.05 21.68 -8.20
CA THR A 84 0.31 21.15 -9.34
C THR A 84 0.92 21.69 -10.63
N VAL A 85 1.23 20.80 -11.57
CA VAL A 85 1.71 21.10 -12.92
C VAL A 85 0.69 20.54 -13.90
N THR A 86 0.20 21.36 -14.83
CA THR A 86 -0.88 20.96 -15.75
C THR A 86 -0.50 21.19 -17.20
N GLY A 87 -0.77 20.20 -18.05
CA GLY A 87 -0.73 20.35 -19.51
C GLY A 87 0.62 20.76 -20.07
N ARG A 88 1.73 20.27 -19.49
CA ARG A 88 3.07 20.54 -20.02
C ARG A 88 3.40 19.53 -21.12
N PRO A 89 3.78 19.98 -22.34
CA PRO A 89 4.19 19.07 -23.40
C PRO A 89 5.53 18.41 -23.06
N LYS A 90 5.68 17.13 -23.43
CA LYS A 90 6.93 16.40 -23.32
C LYS A 90 7.88 16.82 -24.45
N GLU A 91 8.87 17.62 -24.12
CA GLU A 91 9.88 18.13 -25.05
C GLU A 91 11.27 17.59 -24.69
N ALA A 92 12.21 17.59 -25.64
CA ALA A 92 13.56 17.08 -25.42
C ALA A 92 14.29 17.72 -24.22
N GLY A 93 13.97 18.98 -23.88
CA GLY A 93 14.54 19.70 -22.75
C GLY A 93 14.03 19.26 -21.37
N ASN A 94 12.81 18.73 -21.28
CA ASN A 94 12.15 18.41 -20.01
C ASN A 94 11.71 16.95 -19.87
N ALA A 95 11.77 16.14 -20.94
CA ALA A 95 11.31 14.76 -20.99
C ALA A 95 11.91 13.89 -19.87
N ARG A 96 13.22 14.02 -19.62
CA ARG A 96 13.91 13.26 -18.55
C ARG A 96 13.38 13.60 -17.16
N LEU A 97 13.02 14.87 -16.92
CA LEU A 97 12.47 15.30 -15.63
C LEU A 97 11.04 14.79 -15.47
N MET A 98 10.22 14.87 -16.52
CA MET A 98 8.85 14.33 -16.51
C MET A 98 8.83 12.83 -16.25
N GLU A 99 9.67 12.05 -16.94
CA GLU A 99 9.80 10.60 -16.72
C GLU A 99 10.35 10.27 -15.33
N ALA A 100 11.19 11.12 -14.75
CA ALA A 100 11.66 10.96 -13.38
C ALA A 100 10.52 11.18 -12.37
N VAL A 101 9.71 12.23 -12.57
CA VAL A 101 8.53 12.52 -11.74
C VAL A 101 7.50 11.39 -11.85
N GLU A 102 7.18 10.94 -13.06
CA GLU A 102 6.26 9.82 -13.29
C GLU A 102 6.69 8.57 -12.53
N ARG A 103 7.95 8.13 -12.72
CA ARG A 103 8.48 6.93 -12.05
C ARG A 103 8.42 7.05 -10.53
N LYS A 104 8.64 8.25 -9.99
CA LYS A 104 8.59 8.49 -8.55
C LYS A 104 7.16 8.49 -8.01
N ILE A 105 6.22 9.10 -8.72
CA ILE A 105 4.81 8.99 -8.36
C ILE A 105 4.38 7.52 -8.42
N GLU A 106 4.75 6.77 -9.46
CA GLU A 106 4.43 5.34 -9.54
C GLU A 106 5.08 4.52 -8.41
N ALA A 107 6.30 4.87 -7.98
CA ALA A 107 6.91 4.28 -6.79
C ALA A 107 6.10 4.55 -5.52
N ILE A 108 5.61 5.78 -5.33
CA ILE A 108 4.71 6.14 -4.23
C ILE A 108 3.41 5.33 -4.29
N LEU A 109 2.79 5.17 -5.46
CA LEU A 109 1.57 4.35 -5.64
C LEU A 109 1.79 2.88 -5.20
N ARG A 110 2.96 2.32 -5.53
CA ARG A 110 3.32 0.95 -5.12
C ARG A 110 3.55 0.88 -3.62
N ARG A 111 4.29 1.83 -3.06
CA ARG A 111 4.61 1.91 -1.62
C ARG A 111 3.36 2.16 -0.77
N GLU A 112 2.38 2.89 -1.27
CA GLU A 112 1.07 3.01 -0.63
C GLU A 112 0.35 1.65 -0.52
N SER A 113 0.46 0.81 -1.56
CA SER A 113 -0.06 -0.57 -1.50
C SER A 113 0.64 -1.38 -0.40
N ASP A 114 1.95 -1.19 -0.24
CA ASP A 114 2.73 -1.84 0.81
C ASP A 114 2.34 -1.34 2.21
N LEU A 115 2.16 -0.03 2.39
CA LEU A 115 1.65 0.55 3.65
C LEU A 115 0.30 -0.05 4.04
N TYR A 116 -0.64 -0.13 3.09
CA TYR A 116 -1.94 -0.74 3.35
C TYR A 116 -1.80 -2.22 3.76
N ARG A 117 -1.00 -2.98 3.01
CA ARG A 117 -0.76 -4.41 3.30
C ARG A 117 -0.12 -4.61 4.67
N TYR A 118 0.93 -3.87 4.99
CA TYR A 118 1.61 -3.99 6.28
C TYR A 118 0.74 -3.49 7.44
N GLY A 119 -0.04 -2.43 7.22
CA GLY A 119 -1.04 -1.95 8.18
C GLY A 119 -2.08 -3.02 8.51
N LEU A 120 -2.65 -3.67 7.50
CA LEU A 120 -3.59 -4.79 7.71
C LEU A 120 -2.96 -5.95 8.47
N LEU A 121 -1.74 -6.35 8.08
CA LEU A 121 -1.04 -7.45 8.74
C LEU A 121 -0.69 -7.10 10.20
N LEU A 122 -0.31 -5.86 10.48
CA LEU A 122 -0.08 -5.38 11.84
C LEU A 122 -1.36 -5.46 12.68
N VAL A 123 -2.48 -4.95 12.17
CA VAL A 123 -3.77 -4.99 12.86
C VAL A 123 -4.19 -6.43 13.13
N TYR A 124 -4.04 -7.31 12.14
CA TYR A 124 -4.33 -8.73 12.29
C TYR A 124 -3.44 -9.41 13.34
N SER A 125 -2.12 -9.20 13.28
CA SER A 125 -1.17 -9.74 14.26
C SER A 125 -1.45 -9.24 15.67
N ALA A 126 -1.78 -7.96 15.84
CA ALA A 126 -2.16 -7.38 17.13
C ALA A 126 -3.47 -7.96 17.66
N TRP A 127 -4.45 -8.21 16.78
CA TRP A 127 -5.72 -8.84 17.16
C TRP A 127 -5.52 -10.30 17.56
N CYS A 128 -4.74 -11.07 16.80
CA CYS A 128 -4.34 -12.43 17.13
C CYS A 128 -3.60 -12.48 18.48
N TRP A 129 -2.65 -11.57 18.71
CA TRP A 129 -1.96 -11.46 20.00
C TRP A 129 -2.94 -11.17 21.15
N ARG A 130 -3.90 -10.26 20.95
CA ARG A 130 -4.93 -9.93 21.94
C ARG A 130 -5.87 -11.10 22.24
N ILE A 131 -6.16 -11.96 21.27
CA ILE A 131 -6.97 -13.17 21.47
C ILE A 131 -6.15 -14.22 22.23
N LEU A 132 -4.92 -14.48 21.77
CA LEU A 132 -4.04 -15.52 22.33
C LEU A 132 -3.61 -15.23 23.77
N ARG A 133 -3.39 -13.96 24.15
CA ARG A 133 -3.01 -13.57 25.52
C ARG A 133 -4.03 -13.95 26.61
N ASN A 134 -5.27 -14.21 26.23
CA ASN A 134 -6.34 -14.60 27.16
C ASN A 134 -6.50 -16.13 27.26
N ASP A 135 -5.77 -16.90 26.45
CA ASP A 135 -5.79 -18.36 26.41
C ASP A 135 -4.50 -18.88 27.10
N PRO A 136 -4.48 -20.02 27.81
CA PRO A 136 -3.26 -20.69 28.29
C PRO A 136 -2.30 -21.18 27.19
N ALA A 137 -2.32 -20.55 26.01
CA ALA A 137 -1.46 -20.87 24.89
C ALA A 137 0.04 -20.79 25.30
N PRO A 138 0.90 -21.60 24.66
CA PRO A 138 2.35 -21.56 24.87
C PRO A 138 2.90 -20.13 24.85
N LYS A 139 3.80 -19.81 25.78
CA LYS A 139 4.45 -18.49 25.85
C LYS A 139 5.19 -18.13 24.55
N ASP A 140 5.63 -19.14 23.80
CA ASP A 140 6.31 -18.97 22.51
C ASP A 140 5.40 -18.34 21.44
N LEU A 141 4.10 -18.68 21.41
CA LEU A 141 3.15 -18.10 20.46
C LEU A 141 2.91 -16.61 20.71
N HIS A 142 2.96 -16.18 21.97
CA HIS A 142 2.85 -14.78 22.35
C HIS A 142 4.06 -13.98 21.88
N GLY A 143 5.27 -14.55 22.05
CA GLY A 143 6.52 -13.97 21.56
C GLY A 143 6.52 -13.83 20.04
N ILE A 144 6.07 -14.85 19.31
CA ILE A 144 5.96 -14.82 17.85
C ILE A 144 5.00 -13.71 17.39
N ALA A 145 3.81 -13.61 17.97
CA ALA A 145 2.85 -12.59 17.58
C ALA A 145 3.35 -11.16 17.87
N LEU A 146 4.07 -10.96 18.99
CA LEU A 146 4.73 -9.69 19.29
C LEU A 146 5.84 -9.37 18.27
N MET A 147 6.66 -10.35 17.90
CA MET A 147 7.70 -10.18 16.87
C MET A 147 7.11 -9.77 15.52
N PHE A 148 5.98 -10.37 15.12
CA PHE A 148 5.25 -9.93 13.91
C PHE A 148 4.76 -8.49 14.01
N CYS A 149 4.22 -8.07 15.16
CA CYS A 149 3.80 -6.69 15.36
C CYS A 149 4.98 -5.72 15.20
N LEU A 150 6.13 -6.03 15.82
CA LEU A 150 7.35 -5.22 15.67
C LEU A 150 7.81 -5.18 14.21
N TYR A 151 7.90 -6.34 13.55
CA TYR A 151 8.31 -6.43 12.15
C TYR A 151 7.43 -5.56 11.23
N PHE A 152 6.11 -5.65 11.34
CA PHE A 152 5.21 -4.84 10.51
C PHE A 152 5.26 -3.36 10.88
N ALA A 153 5.41 -3.00 12.15
CA ALA A 153 5.61 -1.60 12.56
C ALA A 153 6.89 -1.01 11.95
N PHE A 154 8.02 -1.73 12.01
CA PHE A 154 9.26 -1.32 11.35
C PHE A 154 9.12 -1.26 9.83
N SER A 155 8.40 -2.21 9.22
CA SER A 155 8.16 -2.22 7.77
C SER A 155 7.34 -0.99 7.34
N ILE A 156 6.29 -0.64 8.08
CA ILE A 156 5.52 0.60 7.86
C ILE A 156 6.42 1.83 7.97
N GLY A 157 7.26 1.90 9.01
CA GLY A 157 8.22 2.99 9.18
C GLY A 157 9.20 3.11 8.01
N GLY A 158 9.73 1.98 7.54
CA GLY A 158 10.61 1.94 6.37
C GLY A 158 9.95 2.47 5.11
N VAL A 159 8.74 1.98 4.79
CA VAL A 159 7.97 2.44 3.63
C VAL A 159 7.60 3.92 3.74
N TRP A 160 7.29 4.41 4.94
CA TRP A 160 6.98 5.83 5.17
C TRP A 160 8.19 6.74 4.90
N LEU A 161 9.38 6.35 5.37
CA LEU A 161 10.62 7.08 5.08
C LEU A 161 10.90 7.12 3.58
N ASP A 162 10.74 5.97 2.93
CA ASP A 162 10.88 5.80 1.50
C ASP A 162 9.95 6.74 0.69
N ILE A 163 8.66 6.81 1.05
CA ILE A 163 7.69 7.74 0.46
C ILE A 163 8.12 9.18 0.68
N SER A 164 8.60 9.52 1.88
CA SER A 164 9.04 10.88 2.20
C SER A 164 10.24 11.30 1.35
N GLN A 165 11.19 10.40 1.11
CA GLN A 165 12.35 10.64 0.23
C GLN A 165 11.94 10.83 -1.24
N ASP A 166 10.98 10.03 -1.72
CA ASP A 166 10.46 10.18 -3.08
C ASP A 166 9.68 11.48 -3.24
N ALA A 167 8.88 11.87 -2.24
CA ALA A 167 8.15 13.14 -2.21
C ALA A 167 9.12 14.33 -2.34
N GLU A 168 10.21 14.32 -1.58
CA GLU A 168 11.24 15.37 -1.65
C GLU A 168 11.93 15.40 -3.02
N GLN A 169 12.16 14.24 -3.64
CA GLN A 169 12.73 14.17 -5.00
C GLN A 169 11.75 14.70 -6.06
N ILE A 170 10.46 14.36 -5.95
CA ILE A 170 9.42 14.89 -6.83
C ILE A 170 9.37 16.42 -6.72
N GLY A 171 9.35 16.98 -5.51
CA GLY A 171 9.36 18.43 -5.32
C GLY A 171 10.56 19.10 -5.99
N ARG A 172 11.76 18.51 -5.87
CA ARG A 172 12.98 19.00 -6.53
C ARG A 172 12.96 18.89 -8.06
N TYR A 173 12.25 17.91 -8.62
CA TYR A 173 12.10 17.78 -10.07
C TYR A 173 11.05 18.74 -10.61
N LEU A 174 9.91 18.86 -9.93
CA LEU A 174 8.84 19.79 -10.31
C LEU A 174 9.28 21.25 -10.21
N SER A 175 10.16 21.61 -9.26
CA SER A 175 10.71 22.97 -9.17
C SER A 175 11.65 23.34 -10.33
N ARG A 176 12.06 22.35 -11.14
CA ARG A 176 12.95 22.53 -12.32
C ARG A 176 12.20 22.49 -13.65
N LEU A 177 10.90 22.22 -13.61
CA LEU A 177 9.99 22.19 -14.78
C LEU A 177 9.30 23.55 -14.96
#